data_AF-A0A969FQ58-F1
#
_entry.id   AF-A0A969FQ58-F1
#
_cell.length_a   1.000
_cell.length_b   1.000
_cell.length_c   1.000
_cell.angle_alpha   90.00
_cell.angle_beta   90.00
_cell.angle_gamma   90.00
#
_symmetry.space_group_name_H-M   'P 1'
#
loop_
_entity.id
_entity.type
_entity.pdbx_description
1 polymer ?
#
loop_
_entity_poly.entity_id
_entity_poly.type
_entity_poly.pdbx_seq_one_letter_code
_entity_poly.pdbx_strand_id
1 'polypeptide(L)' 'MTCAGCESSIKEAVGAIPGVTTVNASHTEGSAQVEYDAAQVNPEAIRTAIEKLGYGIAPEPAPAAEQAAPTQS' A
#
# COMPACT_ATOMS: atom_id res chain seq x y z
N MET A 1 -5.79 4.52 11.76
CA MET A 1 -6.59 5.53 11.04
C MET A 1 -7.89 5.70 11.83
N THR A 2 -8.28 6.90 12.26
CA THR A 2 -9.36 7.07 13.27
C THR A 2 -10.60 7.81 12.73
N CYS A 3 -10.57 8.33 11.50
CA CYS A 3 -11.67 9.11 10.92
C CYS A 3 -11.71 9.02 9.39
N ALA A 4 -12.88 9.22 8.78
CA ALA A 4 -13.08 9.33 7.34
C ALA A 4 -12.17 10.39 6.69
N GLY A 5 -11.86 11.49 7.38
CA GLY A 5 -10.91 12.49 6.88
C GLY A 5 -9.48 11.93 6.71
N CYS A 6 -9.04 11.07 7.62
CA CYS A 6 -7.73 10.40 7.52
C CYS A 6 -7.65 9.45 6.32
N GLU A 7 -8.78 8.82 5.98
CA GLU A 7 -8.90 7.95 4.81
C GLU A 7 -8.73 8.74 3.52
N SER A 8 -9.43 9.87 3.39
CA SER A 8 -9.31 10.77 2.24
C SER A 8 -7.89 11.29 2.07
N SER A 9 -7.24 11.75 3.15
CA SER A 9 -5.86 12.24 3.07
C SER A 9 -4.87 11.18 2.58
N ILE A 10 -5.04 9.92 2.97
CA ILE A 10 -4.21 8.82 2.46
C ILE A 10 -4.51 8.56 0.98
N LYS A 11 -5.79 8.51 0.59
CA LYS A 11 -6.18 8.32 -0.82
C LYS A 11 -5.61 9.40 -1.73
N GLU A 12 -5.68 10.66 -1.32
CA GLU A 12 -5.14 11.79 -2.10
C GLU A 12 -3.62 11.75 -2.18
N ALA A 13 -2.92 11.57 -1.05
CA ALA A 13 -1.47 11.57 -1.02
C ALA A 13 -0.86 10.40 -1.79
N VAL A 14 -1.43 9.20 -1.66
CA VAL A 14 -0.97 7.99 -2.35
C VAL A 14 -1.42 8.01 -3.81
N GLY A 15 -2.64 8.45 -4.10
CA GLY A 15 -3.17 8.54 -5.46
C GLY A 15 -2.47 9.60 -6.31
N ALA A 16 -1.82 10.59 -5.69
CA ALA A 16 -0.98 11.56 -6.39
C ALA A 16 0.39 11.00 -6.82
N ILE A 17 0.76 9.80 -6.39
CA ILE A 17 2.05 9.21 -6.73
C ILE A 17 2.00 8.67 -8.17
N PRO A 18 2.93 9.09 -9.05
CA PRO A 18 2.98 8.57 -10.41
C PRO A 18 3.22 7.06 -10.39
N GLY A 19 2.39 6.31 -11.12
CA GLY A 19 2.40 4.84 -11.13
C GLY A 19 1.36 4.21 -10.21
N VAL A 20 0.69 4.97 -9.33
CA VAL A 20 -0.47 4.48 -8.59
C VAL A 20 -1.72 4.55 -9.47
N THR A 21 -2.43 3.44 -9.57
CA THR A 21 -3.64 3.31 -10.40
C THR A 21 -4.90 3.40 -9.55
N THR A 22 -4.90 2.73 -8.38
CA THR A 22 -6.07 2.68 -7.49
C THR A 22 -5.62 2.76 -6.03
N VAL A 23 -6.38 3.48 -5.20
CA VAL A 23 -6.17 3.51 -3.74
C VAL A 23 -7.48 3.24 -3.01
N ASN A 24 -7.52 2.14 -2.28
CA ASN A 24 -8.62 1.76 -1.40
C ASN A 24 -8.14 1.74 0.05
N ALA A 25 -8.35 2.86 0.75
CA ALA A 25 -8.21 2.92 2.20
C ALA A 25 -9.56 2.67 2.89
N SER A 26 -9.55 1.88 3.96
CA SER A 26 -10.68 1.60 4.85
C SER A 26 -10.32 2.00 6.27
N HIS A 27 -10.89 3.10 6.78
CA HIS A 27 -10.69 3.48 8.19
C HIS A 27 -11.29 2.46 9.16
N THR A 28 -12.36 1.78 8.77
CA THR A 28 -13.03 0.73 9.57
C THR A 28 -12.16 -0.50 9.76
N GLU A 29 -11.46 -0.93 8.70
CA GLU A 29 -10.56 -2.09 8.73
C GLU A 29 -9.13 -1.72 9.16
N GLY A 30 -8.83 -0.42 9.25
CA GLY A 30 -7.47 0.06 9.55
C GLY A 30 -6.44 -0.32 8.49
N SER A 31 -6.88 -0.61 7.27
CA SER A 31 -6.05 -1.14 6.17
C SER A 31 -6.16 -0.26 4.94
N ALA A 32 -5.11 -0.24 4.11
CA ALA A 32 -5.10 0.43 2.82
C ALA A 32 -4.51 -0.49 1.75
N GLN A 33 -5.26 -0.70 0.67
CA GLN A 33 -4.87 -1.42 -0.52
C GLN A 33 -4.53 -0.41 -1.60
N VAL A 34 -3.36 -0.57 -2.21
CA VAL A 34 -2.85 0.32 -3.25
C VAL A 34 -2.49 -0.54 -4.45
N GLU A 35 -3.14 -0.28 -5.58
CA GLU A 35 -2.75 -0.85 -6.85
C GLU A 35 -1.79 0.12 -7.54
N TYR A 36 -0.61 -0.39 -7.87
CA TYR A 36 0.44 0.41 -8.48
C TYR A 36 1.21 -0.40 -9.52
N ASP A 37 1.79 0.31 -10.47
CA ASP A 37 2.68 -0.25 -11.47
C ASP A 37 4.10 -0.34 -10.90
N ALA A 38 4.57 -1.56 -10.64
CA ALA A 38 5.90 -1.83 -10.09
C ALA A 38 7.06 -1.43 -11.02
N ALA A 39 6.80 -1.14 -12.30
CA ALA A 39 7.79 -0.59 -13.22
C ALA A 39 7.87 0.95 -13.14
N GLN A 40 6.87 1.61 -12.55
CA GLN A 40 6.81 3.07 -12.38
C GLN A 40 7.11 3.52 -10.94
N VAL A 41 6.67 2.75 -9.94
CA VAL A 41 6.81 3.10 -8.53
C VAL A 41 7.14 1.90 -7.66
N ASN A 42 7.97 2.12 -6.65
CA ASN A 42 8.36 1.10 -5.69
C ASN A 42 7.46 1.15 -4.44
N PRO A 43 7.12 0.02 -3.82
CA PRO A 43 6.31 -0.02 -2.59
C PRO A 43 6.93 0.80 -1.43
N GLU A 44 8.26 0.89 -1.36
CA GLU A 44 8.93 1.75 -0.38
C GLU A 44 8.63 3.25 -0.56
N ALA A 45 8.46 3.71 -1.81
CA ALA A 45 8.11 5.10 -2.08
C ALA A 45 6.69 5.41 -1.61
N ILE A 46 5.76 4.47 -1.84
CA ILE A 46 4.38 4.54 -1.35
C ILE A 46 4.37 4.56 0.18
N ARG A 47 5.11 3.65 0.82
CA ARG A 47 5.27 3.60 2.27
C ARG A 47 5.79 4.92 2.84
N THR A 48 6.85 5.46 2.24
CA THR A 48 7.44 6.74 2.66
C THR A 48 6.43 7.89 2.58
N ALA A 49 5.59 7.91 1.52
CA ALA A 49 4.54 8.92 1.40
C ALA A 49 3.52 8.82 2.54
N ILE A 50 3.15 7.61 2.94
CA ILE A 50 2.21 7.37 4.05
C ILE A 50 2.85 7.70 5.41
N GLU A 51 4.13 7.37 5.60
CA GLU A 51 4.89 7.74 6.81
C GLU A 51 5.03 9.25 6.97
N LYS A 52 5.18 10.00 5.86
CA LYS A 52 5.19 11.47 5.87
C LYS A 52 3.87 12.09 6.34
N LEU A 53 2.76 11.38 6.20
CA LEU A 53 1.46 11.78 6.75
C LEU A 53 1.33 11.48 8.26
N GLY A 54 2.33 10.83 8.85
CA GLY A 54 2.34 10.41 10.26
C GLY A 54 1.68 9.05 10.51
N TYR A 55 1.46 8.24 9.46
CA TYR A 55 0.90 6.89 9.60
C TYR A 55 1.98 5.83 9.47
N GLY A 56 2.09 4.95 10.45
CA GLY A 56 2.96 3.78 10.38
C GLY A 56 2.31 2.67 9.54
N ILE A 57 2.96 2.30 8.44
CA ILE A 57 2.60 1.12 7.65
C ILE A 57 3.41 -0.07 8.17
N ALA A 58 2.70 -1.12 8.61
CA ALA A 58 3.32 -2.40 8.90
C ALA A 58 4.00 -2.90 7.62
N PRO A 59 5.22 -3.45 7.70
CA PRO A 59 5.85 -4.03 6.52
C PRO A 59 4.89 -5.07 5.95
N GLU A 60 4.46 -4.87 4.71
CA GLU A 60 3.83 -5.94 3.96
C GLU A 60 4.80 -7.12 4.01
N PRO A 61 4.35 -8.35 4.29
CA PRO A 61 5.23 -9.50 4.19
C PRO A 61 5.80 -9.44 2.76
N ALA A 62 7.10 -9.16 2.65
CA ALA A 62 7.80 -9.10 1.39
C ALA A 62 7.33 -10.30 0.57
N PRO A 63 6.96 -10.12 -0.72
CA PRO A 63 6.50 -11.24 -1.51
C PRO A 63 7.58 -12.29 -1.38
N ALA A 64 7.21 -13.42 -0.78
CA ALA A 64 8.09 -14.55 -0.70
C ALA A 64 8.46 -14.87 -2.14
N ALA A 65 9.67 -14.45 -2.53
CA ALA A 65 10.47 -15.32 -3.35
C ALA A 65 10.42 -16.67 -2.64
N GLU A 66 9.89 -17.68 -3.34
CA GLU A 66 9.70 -19.06 -2.90
C GLU A 66 8.28 -19.47 -2.47
N GLN A 67 7.39 -19.64 -3.45
CA GLN A 67 6.69 -20.92 -3.57
C GLN A 67 6.97 -21.47 -4.97
N ALA A 68 8.16 -22.06 -5.15
CA ALA A 68 8.26 -23.22 -6.03
C ALA A 68 7.13 -24.19 -5.68
N ALA A 69 6.47 -24.65 -6.74
CA ALA A 69 5.43 -25.65 -6.69
C ALA A 69 5.83 -26.85 -5.82
N PRO A 70 4.95 -27.36 -4.95
CA PRO A 70 4.99 -28.77 -4.62
C PRO A 70 4.42 -29.52 -5.84
N THR A 71 5.29 -29.95 -6.75
CA THR A 71 5.03 -31.15 -7.54
C THR A 71 4.94 -32.31 -6.56
N GLN A 72 3.73 -32.66 -6.14
CA GLN A 72 3.46 -33.92 -5.45
C GLN A 72 3.46 -35.04 -6.50
N SER A 73 4.16 -36.14 -6.20
CA SER A 73 4.36 -37.33 -7.05
C SER A 73 3.13 -38.23 -7.15
#